data_AF-A0A0F3GSL9-F1
#
_entry.id   AF-A0A0F3GSL9-F1
#
_cell.length_a   1.000
_cell.length_b   1.000
_cell.length_c   1.000
_cell.angle_alpha   90.00
_cell.angle_beta   90.00
_cell.angle_gamma   90.00
#
_symmetry.space_group_name_H-M   'P 1'
#
loop_
_entity.id
_entity.type
_entity.pdbx_description
1 polymer ?
#
loop_
_entity_poly.entity_id
_entity_poly.type
_entity_poly.pdbx_seq_one_letter_code
_entity_poly.pdbx_strand_id
1 'polypeptide(L)'
;EEIVSTFWQDLREHRHAFFDNTTPLWRLSLPNNTAPLDLPGTQLIDWGGAQRWLKTNAEGELIHRVVMELGGHATLYSKGPNPFPPLTQPLLRYHQRLKSQLDPLGIFNPGRMYAEV
;
A
#
# COMPACT_ATOMS: atom_id res chain seq x y z
N GLU A 1 -12.08 -13.32 -34.41
CA GLU A 1 -12.89 -12.50 -33.48
C GLU A 1 -11.92 -11.76 -32.57
N GLU A 2 -11.90 -10.44 -32.64
CA GLU A 2 -11.04 -9.62 -31.79
C GLU A 2 -11.79 -9.39 -30.47
N ILE A 3 -11.34 -10.04 -29.40
CA ILE A 3 -11.91 -9.83 -28.07
C ILE A 3 -11.40 -8.47 -27.57
N VAL A 4 -12.14 -7.41 -27.87
CA VAL A 4 -11.92 -6.10 -27.24
C VAL A 4 -12.43 -6.19 -25.81
N SER A 5 -11.59 -6.72 -24.93
CA SER A 5 -11.89 -6.80 -23.50
C SER A 5 -11.55 -5.47 -22.83
N THR A 6 -12.56 -4.74 -22.37
CA THR A 6 -12.34 -3.55 -21.53
C THR A 6 -11.82 -3.91 -20.14
N PHE A 7 -11.90 -5.19 -19.74
CA PHE A 7 -11.50 -5.65 -18.41
C PHE A 7 -10.09 -5.20 -18.01
N TRP A 8 -9.09 -5.42 -18.86
CA TRP A 8 -7.71 -5.04 -18.54
C TRP A 8 -7.52 -3.53 -18.50
N GLN A 9 -8.26 -2.80 -19.35
CA GLN A 9 -8.26 -1.35 -19.31
C GLN A 9 -8.91 -0.84 -18.02
N ASP A 10 -10.04 -1.41 -17.62
CA ASP A 10 -10.74 -1.01 -16.40
C ASP A 10 -9.98 -1.42 -15.13
N LEU A 11 -9.24 -2.54 -15.16
CA LEU A 11 -8.34 -2.90 -14.07
C LEU A 11 -7.19 -1.90 -13.96
N ARG A 12 -6.53 -1.59 -15.07
CA ARG A 12 -5.40 -0.64 -15.15
C ARG A 12 -5.80 0.77 -14.70
N GLU A 13 -6.98 1.23 -15.14
CA GLU A 13 -7.50 2.56 -14.85
C GLU A 13 -8.30 2.61 -13.53
N HIS A 14 -8.28 1.53 -12.74
CA HIS A 14 -9.06 1.37 -11.50
C HIS A 14 -10.56 1.68 -11.65
N ARG A 15 -11.16 1.38 -12.80
CA ARG A 15 -12.61 1.48 -13.09
C ARG A 15 -13.37 0.18 -12.90
N HIS A 16 -12.67 -0.93 -12.67
CA HIS A 16 -13.31 -2.20 -12.36
C HIS A 16 -14.11 -2.09 -11.05
N ALA A 17 -15.26 -2.77 -10.96
CA ALA A 17 -16.15 -2.70 -9.78
C ALA A 17 -15.47 -3.06 -8.44
N PHE A 18 -14.36 -3.80 -8.51
CA PHE A 18 -13.49 -4.03 -7.36
C PHE A 18 -12.96 -2.74 -6.73
N PHE A 19 -12.88 -1.60 -7.43
CA PHE A 19 -12.35 -0.34 -6.90
C PHE A 19 -13.44 0.66 -6.44
N ASP A 20 -14.71 0.36 -6.71
CA ASP A 20 -15.84 1.18 -6.23
C ASP A 20 -15.92 1.16 -4.69
N ASN A 21 -16.63 2.07 -4.02
CA ASN A 21 -16.89 2.06 -2.56
C ASN A 21 -15.86 2.77 -1.67
N THR A 22 -16.22 2.92 -0.38
CA THR A 22 -15.52 3.69 0.66
C THR A 22 -14.60 2.86 1.56
N THR A 23 -14.55 1.53 1.40
CA THR A 23 -13.67 0.67 2.21
C THR A 23 -12.20 1.02 1.93
N PRO A 24 -11.35 1.12 2.97
CA PRO A 24 -9.93 1.36 2.80
C PRO A 24 -9.30 0.39 1.80
N LEU A 25 -8.62 0.95 0.81
CA LEU A 25 -7.97 0.19 -0.26
C LEU A 25 -6.48 0.15 -0.01
N TRP A 26 -5.93 -1.05 0.06
CA TRP A 26 -4.52 -1.32 0.26
C TRP A 26 -3.89 -1.92 -0.98
N ARG A 27 -2.67 -1.49 -1.28
CA ARG A 27 -1.80 -2.10 -2.28
C ARG A 27 -0.71 -2.89 -1.57
N LEU A 28 -0.67 -4.18 -1.80
CA LEU A 28 0.30 -5.10 -1.22
C LEU A 28 1.27 -5.54 -2.30
N SER A 29 2.57 -5.37 -2.06
CA SER A 29 3.65 -5.93 -2.88
C SER A 29 4.25 -7.11 -2.13
N LEU A 30 4.24 -8.28 -2.75
CA LEU A 30 4.60 -9.57 -2.14
C LEU A 30 5.46 -10.39 -3.09
N PRO A 31 6.23 -11.37 -2.58
CA PRO A 31 6.82 -12.41 -3.43
C PRO A 31 5.74 -13.15 -4.25
N ASN A 32 6.04 -13.48 -5.52
CA ASN A 32 5.06 -14.05 -6.46
C ASN A 32 4.41 -15.35 -5.98
N ASN A 33 5.12 -16.15 -5.17
CA ASN A 33 4.66 -17.45 -4.66
C ASN A 33 4.03 -17.37 -3.26
N THR A 34 3.69 -16.18 -2.78
CA THR A 34 3.06 -16.01 -1.47
C THR A 34 1.72 -16.74 -1.43
N ALA A 35 1.44 -17.49 -0.36
CA ALA A 35 0.15 -18.16 -0.16
C ALA A 35 -1.01 -17.13 -0.02
N PRO A 36 -2.29 -17.55 -0.08
CA PRO A 36 -3.40 -16.67 0.29
C PRO A 36 -3.17 -16.03 1.66
N LEU A 37 -3.41 -14.72 1.78
CA LEU A 37 -3.21 -14.01 3.05
C LEU A 37 -4.39 -14.26 3.96
N ASP A 38 -4.12 -14.57 5.23
CA ASP A 38 -5.11 -14.58 6.30
C ASP A 38 -5.37 -13.15 6.81
N LEU A 39 -5.91 -12.32 5.92
CA LEU A 39 -6.36 -10.96 6.22
C LEU A 39 -7.85 -10.84 5.89
N PRO A 40 -8.66 -10.24 6.76
CA PRO A 40 -10.09 -10.08 6.49
C PRO A 40 -10.30 -9.12 5.32
N GLY A 41 -11.37 -9.35 4.57
CA GLY A 41 -11.76 -8.49 3.44
C GLY A 41 -11.55 -9.15 2.07
N THR A 42 -11.71 -8.35 1.02
CA THR A 42 -11.71 -8.85 -0.36
C THR A 42 -10.36 -8.57 -1.01
N GLN A 43 -9.79 -9.57 -1.65
CA GLN A 43 -8.51 -9.49 -2.33
C GLN A 43 -8.69 -9.61 -3.86
N LEU A 44 -7.92 -8.81 -4.61
CA LEU A 44 -7.75 -8.95 -6.05
C LEU A 44 -6.26 -9.14 -6.35
N ILE A 45 -5.92 -10.20 -7.06
CA ILE A 45 -4.54 -10.52 -7.44
C ILE A 45 -4.22 -9.89 -8.79
N ASP A 46 -3.05 -9.26 -8.87
CA ASP A 46 -2.56 -8.54 -10.05
C ASP A 46 -1.06 -8.84 -10.25
N TRP A 47 -0.49 -8.44 -11.39
CA TRP A 47 0.94 -8.57 -11.73
C TRP A 47 1.54 -9.95 -11.43
N GLY A 48 0.82 -11.02 -11.81
CA GLY A 48 1.32 -12.40 -11.64
C GLY A 48 1.47 -12.85 -10.17
N GLY A 49 0.70 -12.26 -9.25
CA GLY A 49 0.75 -12.60 -7.82
C GLY A 49 1.61 -11.66 -6.98
N ALA A 50 2.48 -10.88 -7.62
CA ALA A 50 3.40 -9.94 -6.97
C ALA A 50 2.67 -8.72 -6.37
N GLN A 51 1.48 -8.41 -6.89
CA GLN A 51 0.63 -7.35 -6.40
C GLN A 51 -0.71 -7.92 -5.94
N ARG A 52 -1.20 -7.46 -4.80
CA ARG A 52 -2.57 -7.71 -4.36
C ARG A 52 -3.22 -6.41 -3.94
N TRP A 53 -4.42 -6.17 -4.43
CA TRP A 53 -5.29 -5.16 -3.88
C TRP A 53 -6.12 -5.77 -2.77
N LEU A 54 -6.19 -5.12 -1.62
CA LEU A 54 -6.95 -5.57 -0.46
C LEU A 54 -7.93 -4.47 -0.03
N LYS A 55 -9.22 -4.80 0.02
CA LYS A 55 -10.25 -3.97 0.64
C LYS A 55 -10.58 -4.51 2.02
N THR A 56 -10.30 -3.72 3.05
CA THR A 56 -10.54 -4.15 4.43
C THR A 56 -10.67 -2.97 5.38
N ASN A 57 -11.39 -3.18 6.49
CA ASN A 57 -11.42 -2.27 7.63
C ASN A 57 -10.48 -2.73 8.76
N ALA A 58 -9.64 -3.74 8.52
CA ALA A 58 -8.61 -4.14 9.48
C ALA A 58 -7.66 -2.98 9.80
N GLU A 59 -7.12 -3.02 11.02
CA GLU A 59 -6.14 -2.05 11.47
C GLU A 59 -4.89 -2.10 10.59
N GLY A 60 -4.37 -0.93 10.22
CA GLY A 60 -3.16 -0.83 9.39
C GLY A 60 -1.99 -1.60 10.01
N GLU A 61 -1.80 -1.53 11.33
CA GLU A 61 -0.73 -2.25 12.03
C GLU A 61 -0.76 -3.76 11.80
N LEU A 62 -1.96 -4.38 11.82
CA LEU A 62 -2.14 -5.79 11.51
C LEU A 62 -1.70 -6.09 10.07
N ILE A 63 -2.15 -5.28 9.11
CA ILE A 63 -1.85 -5.46 7.69
C ILE A 63 -0.34 -5.32 7.45
N HIS A 64 0.29 -4.28 8.01
CA HIS A 64 1.72 -4.06 7.91
C HIS A 64 2.50 -5.24 8.51
N ARG A 65 2.13 -5.71 9.71
CA ARG A 65 2.81 -6.84 10.36
C ARG A 65 2.76 -8.10 9.49
N VAL A 66 1.56 -8.53 9.07
CA VAL A 66 1.38 -9.75 8.27
C VAL A 66 2.15 -9.67 6.95
N VAL A 67 2.09 -8.52 6.28
CA VAL A 67 2.75 -8.35 4.98
C VAL A 67 4.27 -8.28 5.12
N MET A 68 4.78 -7.65 6.18
CA MET A 68 6.23 -7.61 6.48
C MET A 68 6.80 -8.98 6.85
N GLU A 69 6.06 -9.80 7.60
CA GLU A 69 6.46 -11.18 7.94
C GLU A 69 6.66 -12.06 6.68
N LEU A 70 5.93 -11.73 5.61
CA LEU A 70 6.04 -12.38 4.30
C LEU A 70 7.09 -11.74 3.39
N GLY A 71 7.87 -10.78 3.89
CA GLY A 71 8.87 -10.04 3.11
C GLY A 71 8.29 -9.03 2.12
N GLY A 72 7.02 -8.66 2.29
CA GLY A 72 6.32 -7.70 1.44
C GLY A 72 6.19 -6.30 2.03
N HIS A 73 5.52 -5.43 1.27
CA HIS A 73 5.21 -4.07 1.67
C HIS A 73 3.72 -3.77 1.42
N ALA A 74 3.05 -3.18 2.41
CA ALA A 74 1.68 -2.71 2.31
C ALA A 74 1.63 -1.19 2.26
N THR A 75 0.82 -0.62 1.39
CA THR A 75 0.57 0.83 1.35
C THR A 75 -0.93 1.08 1.29
N LEU A 76 -1.44 1.94 2.17
CA LEU A 76 -2.81 2.40 2.07
C LEU A 76 -2.91 3.34 0.87
N TYR A 77 -3.69 2.93 -0.12
CA TYR A 77 -3.88 3.65 -1.37
C TYR A 77 -4.99 4.71 -1.26
N SER A 78 -6.04 4.41 -0.48
CA SER A 78 -7.05 5.40 -0.10
C SER A 78 -6.50 6.40 0.93
N LYS A 79 -7.25 7.48 1.22
CA LYS A 79 -6.87 8.40 2.30
C LYS A 79 -7.11 7.75 3.67
N GLY A 80 -6.18 7.88 4.59
CA GLY A 80 -6.31 7.41 5.97
C GLY A 80 -5.01 7.52 6.76
N PRO A 81 -5.04 7.19 8.07
CA PRO A 81 -3.87 7.19 8.92
C PRO A 81 -2.91 6.04 8.56
N ASN A 82 -1.64 6.20 8.91
CA ASN A 82 -0.58 5.19 8.76
C ASN A 82 -0.53 4.52 7.38
N PRO A 83 -0.38 5.29 6.29
CA PRO A 83 -0.43 4.72 4.95
C PRO A 83 0.81 3.90 4.55
N PHE A 84 1.90 3.97 5.32
CA PHE A 84 3.16 3.30 5.03
C PHE A 84 3.60 2.43 6.22
N PRO A 85 4.38 1.35 5.97
CA PRO A 85 4.91 0.53 7.05
C PRO A 85 5.82 1.36 7.94
N PRO A 86 5.81 1.13 9.25
CA PRO A 86 6.67 1.86 10.16
C PRO A 86 8.14 1.65 9.79
N LEU A 87 8.92 2.74 9.80
CA LEU A 87 10.36 2.64 9.61
C LEU A 87 11.01 2.01 10.84
N THR A 88 12.03 1.19 10.61
CA THR A 88 12.93 0.80 11.69
C THR A 88 13.64 2.03 12.24
N GLN A 89 14.00 2.00 13.52
CA GLN A 89 14.69 3.11 14.20
C GLN A 89 15.91 3.65 13.42
N PRO A 90 16.79 2.80 12.85
CA PRO A 90 17.90 3.30 12.02
C PRO A 90 17.43 4.05 10.77
N LEU A 91 16.44 3.51 10.04
CA LEU A 91 15.93 4.14 8.83
C LEU A 91 15.23 5.47 9.13
N LEU A 92 14.44 5.53 10.20
CA LEU A 92 13.79 6.76 10.64
C LEU A 92 14.82 7.88 10.88
N ARG A 93 15.92 7.56 11.57
CA ARG A 93 17.01 8.50 11.81
C ARG A 93 17.62 9.03 10.51
N TYR A 94 17.82 8.18 9.51
CA TYR A 94 18.33 8.62 8.21
C TYR A 94 17.33 9.49 7.46
N HIS A 95 16.04 9.13 7.49
CA HIS A 95 14.98 9.92 6.88
C HIS A 95 14.90 11.33 7.48
N GLN A 96 14.92 11.45 8.82
CA GLN A 96 14.93 12.74 9.53
C GLN A 96 16.16 13.59 9.15
N ARG A 97 17.35 12.98 9.13
CA ARG A 97 18.58 13.69 8.72
C ARG A 97 18.48 14.18 7.29
N LEU A 98 18.04 13.34 6.37
CA LEU A 98 17.88 13.72 4.97
C LEU A 98 16.87 14.86 4.81
N LYS A 99 15.73 14.77 5.51
CA LYS A 99 14.68 15.80 5.50
C LYS A 99 15.21 17.14 6.03
N SER A 100 15.96 17.14 7.12
CA SER A 100 16.56 18.36 7.69
C SER A 100 17.56 19.06 6.77
N GLN A 101 18.24 18.29 5.89
CA GLN A 101 19.22 18.84 4.94
C GLN A 101 18.54 19.38 3.68
N LEU A 102 17.50 18.69 3.19
CA LEU A 102 16.81 19.06 1.95
C LEU A 102 15.69 20.09 2.17
N ASP A 103 15.08 20.10 3.35
CA ASP A 103 14.00 21.02 3.71
C ASP A 103 14.16 21.51 5.16
N PRO A 104 15.17 22.35 5.43
CA PRO A 104 15.45 22.84 6.78
C PRO A 104 14.29 23.65 7.40
N LEU A 105 13.41 24.18 6.56
CA LEU A 105 12.25 24.98 6.96
C LEU A 105 10.95 24.16 7.05
N GLY A 106 10.97 22.87 6.69
CA GLY A 106 9.79 21.99 6.76
C GLY A 106 8.64 22.39 5.83
N ILE A 107 8.92 23.05 4.71
CA ILE A 107 7.90 23.57 3.78
C ILE A 107 7.25 22.44 2.97
N PHE A 108 8.01 21.41 2.62
CA PHE A 108 7.56 20.35 1.74
C PHE A 108 6.83 19.25 2.51
N ASN A 109 5.51 19.14 2.29
CA ASN A 109 4.68 18.02 2.76
C ASN A 109 4.77 17.75 4.28
N PRO A 110 4.59 18.76 5.15
CA PRO A 110 4.67 18.58 6.60
C PRO A 110 3.68 17.50 7.07
N GLY A 111 4.17 16.55 7.88
CA GLY A 111 3.37 15.46 8.43
C GLY A 111 2.89 14.40 7.44
N ARG A 112 3.39 14.38 6.19
CA ARG A 112 3.07 13.32 5.22
C ARG A 112 4.09 12.18 5.28
N MET A 113 3.65 11.00 4.89
CA MET A 113 4.40 9.73 4.95
C MET A 113 4.72 9.26 6.36
N TYR A 114 5.60 9.96 7.06
CA TYR A 114 6.01 9.70 8.45
C TYR A 114 5.91 11.00 9.23
N ALA A 115 5.05 11.05 10.25
CA ALA A 115 4.81 12.28 11.01
C ALA A 115 6.05 12.73 11.80
N GLU A 116 6.96 11.79 12.07
CA GLU A 116 8.21 12.00 12.80
C GLU A 116 9.36 12.50 11.91
N VAL A 117 9.16 12.63 10.59
CA VAL A 117 10.16 13.10 9.60
C VAL A 117 9.83 14.52 9.15
#